data_AF-A0A3D4JK03-F1
#
_entry.id   AF-A0A3D4JK03-F1
#
_cell.length_a   1.000
_cell.length_b   1.000
_cell.length_c   1.000
_cell.angle_alpha   90.00
_cell.angle_beta   90.00
_cell.angle_gamma   90.00
#
_symmetry.space_group_name_H-M   'P 1'
#
loop_
_entity.id
_entity.type
_entity.pdbx_description
1 polymer ?
#
loop_
_entity_poly.entity_id
_entity_poly.type
_entity_poly.pdbx_seq_one_letter_code
_entity_poly.pdbx_strand_id
1 'polypeptide(L)'
;MLLKPSDLSNAAYDCHIIMETLKGEPVLILKKKTDSPMNWCVIQRFSTCFFATRKEAIDFCEKRGCGIPKPPRGGIKIAKNDSSADRLAAVQTKTHIQTWY
;
A
#
# COMPACT_ATOMS: atom_id res chain seq x y z
N MET A 1 -8.73 18.69 17.41
CA MET A 1 -7.57 17.80 17.24
C MET A 1 -6.47 18.59 16.54
N LEU A 2 -5.28 18.68 17.12
CA LEU A 2 -4.13 19.32 16.46
C LEU A 2 -3.39 18.24 15.65
N LEU A 3 -3.46 18.32 14.33
CA LEU A 3 -2.67 17.48 13.42
C LEU A 3 -1.24 18.02 13.38
N LYS A 4 -0.24 17.15 13.52
CA LYS A 4 1.18 17.51 13.38
C LYS A 4 1.67 17.08 11.99
N PRO A 5 2.65 17.78 11.39
CA PRO A 5 3.17 17.43 10.06
C PRO A 5 3.65 15.97 9.94
N SER A 6 4.21 15.41 11.02
CA SER A 6 4.63 14.00 11.09
C SER A 6 3.49 13.02 10.89
N ASP A 7 2.24 13.41 11.21
CA ASP A 7 1.06 12.57 11.03
C ASP A 7 0.70 12.36 9.57
N LEU A 8 1.22 13.17 8.67
CA LEU A 8 1.01 13.11 7.22
C LEU A 8 2.16 12.41 6.48
N SER A 9 3.20 11.96 7.20
CA SER A 9 4.32 11.24 6.62
C SER A 9 3.96 9.79 6.31
N ASN A 10 4.18 9.37 5.06
CA ASN A 10 3.93 8.00 4.62
C ASN A 10 4.79 6.95 5.35
N ALA A 11 5.93 7.33 5.96
CA ALA A 11 6.80 6.40 6.70
C ALA A 11 6.11 5.79 7.94
N ALA A 12 5.11 6.48 8.47
CA ALA A 12 4.31 6.04 9.61
C ALA A 12 3.15 5.10 9.22
N TYR A 13 2.99 4.79 7.93
CA TYR A 13 1.89 3.99 7.41
C TYR A 13 2.39 2.67 6.80
N ASP A 14 1.62 1.60 7.01
CA ASP A 14 1.80 0.32 6.33
C ASP A 14 0.73 0.15 5.24
N CYS A 15 1.14 -0.31 4.07
CA CYS A 15 0.22 -0.61 2.97
C CYS A 15 -0.60 -1.86 3.32
N HIS A 16 -1.93 -1.72 3.33
CA HIS A 16 -2.86 -2.79 3.68
C HIS A 16 -3.58 -3.38 2.46
N ILE A 17 -3.93 -2.54 1.47
CA ILE A 17 -4.67 -2.96 0.28
C ILE A 17 -4.11 -2.22 -0.93
N ILE A 18 -3.93 -2.95 -2.02
CA ILE A 18 -3.63 -2.40 -3.33
C ILE A 18 -4.88 -2.63 -4.19
N MET A 19 -5.42 -1.54 -4.73
CA MET A 19 -6.51 -1.52 -5.68
C MET A 19 -6.04 -0.92 -7.00
N GLU A 20 -6.83 -1.08 -8.04
CA GLU A 20 -6.63 -0.44 -9.33
C GLU A 20 -7.88 0.33 -9.74
N THR A 21 -7.68 1.48 -10.36
CA THR A 21 -8.74 2.20 -11.08
C THR A 21 -9.15 1.41 -12.33
N LEU A 22 -10.26 1.81 -12.96
CA LEU A 22 -10.66 1.30 -14.28
C LEU A 22 -9.58 1.46 -15.37
N LYS A 23 -8.61 2.37 -15.19
CA LYS A 23 -7.50 2.60 -16.12
C LYS A 23 -6.25 1.77 -15.77
N GLY A 24 -6.33 0.90 -14.77
CA GLY A 24 -5.19 0.09 -14.28
C GLY A 24 -4.21 0.88 -13.41
N GLU A 25 -4.57 2.09 -12.98
CA GLU A 25 -3.70 2.89 -12.11
C GLU A 25 -3.79 2.41 -10.65
N PRO A 26 -2.67 2.27 -9.93
CA PRO A 26 -2.68 1.76 -8.57
C PRO A 26 -3.27 2.78 -7.59
N VAL A 27 -4.03 2.26 -6.64
CA VAL A 27 -4.57 2.97 -5.48
C VAL A 27 -4.17 2.21 -4.24
N LEU A 28 -3.48 2.88 -3.31
CA LEU A 28 -2.99 2.28 -2.09
C LEU A 28 -3.89 2.67 -0.94
N ILE A 29 -4.34 1.70 -0.14
CA ILE A 29 -4.99 1.94 1.15
C ILE A 29 -4.00 1.55 2.23
N LEU A 30 -3.57 2.54 3.01
CA LEU A 30 -2.58 2.40 4.06
C LEU A 30 -3.21 2.63 5.44
N LYS A 31 -2.64 1.98 6.45
CA LYS A 31 -3.00 2.15 7.86
C LYS A 31 -1.82 2.69 8.63
N LYS A 32 -2.06 3.68 9.49
CA LYS A 32 -1.03 4.21 10.40
C LYS A 32 -0.63 3.13 11.40
N LYS A 33 0.67 3.06 11.70
CA LYS A 33 1.26 2.12 12.67
C LYS A 33 0.83 2.40 14.10
N THR A 34 0.58 3.66 14.41
CA THR A 34 0.17 4.15 15.74
C THR A 34 -1.28 4.58 15.72
N ASP A 35 -2.00 4.35 16.81
CA ASP A 35 -3.38 4.82 16.94
C ASP A 35 -3.47 6.34 16.86
N SER A 36 -4.28 6.80 15.92
CA SER A 36 -4.52 8.18 15.56
C SER A 36 -5.99 8.33 15.16
N PRO A 37 -6.62 9.48 15.39
CA PRO A 37 -7.99 9.70 14.93
C PRO A 37 -8.14 9.61 13.40
N MET A 38 -7.07 9.81 12.64
CA MET A 38 -6.99 9.56 11.19
C MET A 38 -6.01 8.42 10.92
N ASN A 39 -6.51 7.20 11.06
CA ASN A 39 -5.72 5.98 10.96
C ASN A 39 -5.54 5.48 9.52
N TRP A 40 -6.39 5.93 8.59
CA TRP A 40 -6.43 5.38 7.24
C TRP A 40 -6.07 6.45 6.22
N CYS A 41 -5.33 6.04 5.20
CA CYS A 41 -4.85 6.90 4.14
C CYS A 41 -5.06 6.21 2.80
N VAL A 42 -5.57 6.93 1.81
CA VAL A 42 -5.65 6.48 0.42
C VAL A 42 -4.70 7.33 -0.41
N ILE A 43 -3.77 6.69 -1.14
CA ILE A 43 -2.87 7.34 -2.08
C ILE A 43 -3.25 6.92 -3.48
N GLN A 44 -3.52 7.91 -4.34
CA GLN A 44 -3.80 7.73 -5.75
C GLN A 44 -3.00 8.76 -6.55
N ARG A 45 -1.98 8.31 -7.31
CA ARG A 45 -1.05 9.17 -8.04
C ARG A 45 -0.47 10.31 -7.17
N PHE A 46 -1.04 11.51 -7.27
CA PHE A 46 -0.61 12.73 -6.58
C PHE A 46 -1.58 13.18 -5.48
N SER A 47 -2.64 12.42 -5.24
CA SER A 47 -3.67 12.73 -4.26
C SER A 47 -3.57 11.80 -3.06
N THR A 48 -3.63 12.39 -1.87
CA THR A 48 -3.64 11.69 -0.60
C THR A 48 -4.90 12.10 0.18
N CYS A 49 -5.70 11.11 0.60
CA CYS A 49 -6.93 11.34 1.37
C CYS A 49 -6.87 10.57 2.69
N PHE A 50 -7.29 11.21 3.78
CA PHE A 50 -7.25 10.62 5.13
C PHE A 50 -8.65 10.31 5.64
N PHE A 51 -8.78 9.18 6.34
CA PHE A 51 -10.05 8.67 6.85
C PHE A 51 -9.89 8.18 8.28
N ALA A 52 -10.99 8.24 9.04
CA ALA A 52 -11.01 7.72 10.40
C ALA A 52 -11.10 6.19 10.39
N THR A 53 -11.87 5.63 9.45
CA THR A 53 -12.13 4.18 9.38
C THR A 53 -11.68 3.54 8.07
N ARG A 54 -11.41 2.23 8.14
CA ARG A 54 -11.11 1.40 6.95
C ARG A 54 -12.26 1.43 5.95
N LYS A 55 -13.49 1.40 6.45
CA LYS A 55 -14.70 1.34 5.63
C LYS A 55 -14.82 2.58 4.76
N GLU A 56 -14.65 3.77 5.33
CA GLU A 56 -14.71 5.03 4.57
C GLU A 56 -13.65 5.07 3.46
N ALA A 57 -12.43 4.59 3.73
CA ALA A 57 -11.36 4.54 2.74
C ALA A 57 -11.71 3.60 1.57
N ILE A 58 -12.31 2.44 1.86
CA ILE A 58 -12.76 1.48 0.84
C ILE A 58 -13.95 2.06 0.06
N ASP A 59 -14.98 2.56 0.75
CA ASP A 59 -16.17 3.15 0.13
C ASP A 59 -15.79 4.32 -0.80
N PHE A 60 -14.78 5.11 -0.43
CA PHE A 60 -14.23 6.18 -1.27
C PHE A 60 -13.62 5.64 -2.57
N CYS A 61 -12.86 4.54 -2.49
CA CYS A 61 -12.25 3.91 -3.65
C CYS A 61 -13.30 3.27 -4.57
N GLU A 62 -14.25 2.53 -4.00
CA GLU A 62 -15.32 1.86 -4.74
C GLU A 62 -16.23 2.85 -5.49
N LYS A 63 -16.61 3.96 -4.84
CA LYS A 63 -17.38 5.04 -5.50
C LYS A 63 -16.67 5.67 -6.70
N ARG A 64 -15.34 5.55 -6.77
CA ARG A 64 -14.51 6.05 -7.89
C ARG A 64 -14.21 4.96 -8.92
N GLY A 65 -14.81 3.78 -8.81
CA GLY A 65 -14.60 2.66 -9.71
C GLY A 65 -13.25 1.97 -9.51
N CYS A 66 -12.64 2.11 -8.33
CA CYS A 66 -11.45 1.34 -7.97
C CYS A 66 -11.87 -0.03 -7.45
N GLY A 67 -11.09 -1.07 -7.75
CA GLY A 67 -11.35 -2.41 -7.27
C GLY A 67 -10.05 -3.18 -7.06
N ILE A 68 -10.11 -4.33 -6.39
CA ILE A 68 -8.93 -5.18 -6.25
C ILE A 68 -8.52 -5.68 -7.64
N PRO A 69 -7.22 -5.56 -8.02
CA PRO A 69 -6.72 -6.10 -9.27
C PRO A 69 -7.12 -7.56 -9.38
N LYS A 70 -7.78 -7.92 -10.49
CA LYS A 70 -8.03 -9.32 -10.77
C LYS A 70 -6.67 -9.96 -11.08
N PRO A 71 -6.35 -11.13 -10.50
CA PRO A 71 -5.16 -11.85 -10.93
C PRO A 71 -5.26 -12.08 -12.44
N PRO A 72 -4.15 -11.98 -13.19
CA PRO A 72 -4.13 -12.36 -14.59
C PRO A 72 -4.73 -13.75 -14.71
N ARG A 73 -5.73 -13.95 -15.58
CA ARG A 73 -6.36 -15.26 -15.82
C ARG A 73 -5.40 -16.30 -16.43
N GLY A 74 -4.12 -15.97 -16.61
CA GLY A 74 -3.05 -16.92 -16.92
C GLY A 74 -2.38 -17.37 -15.62
N GLY A 75 -2.57 -18.64 -15.26
CA GLY A 75 -2.07 -19.22 -14.02
C GLY A 75 -0.58 -18.94 -13.82
N ILE A 76 -0.25 -18.19 -12.77
CA ILE A 76 1.10 -18.15 -12.23
C ILE A 76 1.33 -19.55 -11.64
N LYS A 77 2.04 -20.40 -12.38
CA LYS A 77 2.67 -21.59 -11.80
C LYS A 77 3.77 -21.09 -10.89
N ILE A 78 3.43 -20.80 -9.64
CA ILE A 78 4.44 -20.66 -8.59
C ILE A 78 5.02 -22.06 -8.44
N ALA A 79 6.19 -22.30 -9.04
CA ALA A 79 6.95 -23.50 -8.78
C ALA A 79 7.25 -23.52 -7.27
N LYS A 80 6.62 -24.46 -6.57
CA LYS A 80 6.97 -24.79 -5.19
C LYS A 80 8.37 -25.40 -5.25
N ASN A 81 9.39 -24.59 -4.98
CA ASN A 81 10.71 -25.11 -4.69
C ASN A 81 10.67 -25.59 -3.23
N ASP A 82 10.21 -26.82 -3.04
CA ASP A 82 10.45 -27.55 -1.80
C ASP A 82 11.93 -27.94 -1.77
N SER A 83 12.78 -27.10 -1.18
CA SER A 83 14.13 -27.51 -0.82
C SER A 83 14.50 -26.93 0.53
N SER A 84 14.33 -27.77 1.54
CA SER A 84 14.89 -27.64 2.87
C SER A 84 16.39 -27.85 2.79
N ALA A 85 17.19 -26.78 2.83
CA ALA A 85 18.52 -26.74 3.44
C ALA A 85 19.03 -25.28 3.51
N ASP A 86 19.69 -24.97 4.61
CA ASP A 86 20.60 -23.85 4.83
C ASP A 86 20.02 -22.44 5.08
N ARG A 87 19.78 -22.22 6.38
CA ARG A 87 19.91 -20.91 7.03
C ARG A 87 21.35 -20.40 6.88
N LEU A 88 21.48 -19.07 6.78
CA LEU A 88 22.70 -18.23 6.82
C LEU A 88 23.41 -18.00 5.48
N ALA A 89 23.07 -16.91 4.79
CA ALA A 89 23.97 -15.81 4.40
C ALA A 89 23.41 -14.99 3.23
N ALA A 90 23.49 -13.66 3.35
CA ALA A 90 23.32 -12.64 2.30
C ALA A 90 21.87 -12.50 1.74
N VAL A 91 21.31 -11.33 1.47
CA VAL A 91 21.89 -10.19 0.73
C VAL A 91 21.21 -8.91 1.23
N GLN A 92 22.03 -7.94 1.64
CA GLN A 92 21.62 -6.54 1.72
C GLN A 92 21.30 -6.04 0.30
N THR A 93 20.04 -5.79 -0.02
CA THR A 93 19.70 -4.96 -1.18
C THR A 93 19.41 -3.54 -0.72
N LYS A 94 20.45 -2.72 -0.77
CA LYS A 94 20.42 -1.26 -0.68
C LYS A 94 19.62 -0.72 -1.88
N THR A 95 18.35 -0.39 -1.69
CA THR A 95 17.58 0.34 -2.71
C THR A 95 17.98 1.81 -2.66
N HIS A 96 18.85 2.19 -3.60
CA HIS A 96 19.25 3.56 -3.86
C HIS A 96 18.07 4.32 -4.49
N ILE A 97 17.38 5.14 -3.70
CA ILE A 97 16.37 6.07 -4.20
C ILE A 97 17.13 7.33 -4.64
N GLN A 98 17.28 7.54 -5.94
CA GLN A 98 17.76 8.81 -6.49
C GLN A 98 16.70 9.88 -6.24
N THR A 99 17.05 10.86 -5.42
CA THR A 99 16.33 12.12 -5.31
C THR A 99 16.92 13.07 -6.35
N TRP A 100 16.10 13.54 -7.29
CA TRP A 100 16.45 14.67 -8.16
C TRP A 100 15.99 15.96 -7.46
N TYR A 101 16.89 16.94 -7.41
CA TYR A 101 16.75 18.25 -6.77
C TYR A 101 15.69 19.14 -7.41
#